data_AF-A0A7V4H0B4-F1
#
_entry.id   AF-A0A7V4H0B4-F1
#
_cell.length_a   1.000
_cell.length_b   1.000
_cell.length_c   1.000
_cell.angle_alpha   90.00
_cell.angle_beta   90.00
_cell.angle_gamma   90.00
#
_symmetry.space_group_name_H-M   'P 1'
#
loop_
_entity.id
_entity.type
_entity.pdbx_description
1 polymer ?
#
loop_
_entity_poly.entity_id
_entity_poly.type
_entity_poly.pdbx_seq_one_letter_code
_entity_poly.pdbx_strand_id
1 'polypeptide(L)'
;MSILEHRKAIDRIDRQLVRLLNERVRHAREIGALKKQHGEEIYAPHRERAVLERICRLNPGPLPEENLRAIYREITSVRAQIESLKGRQQYLERMTAMATINLEIRPKEAPRAVVTKAKWNPLVTLTKALRGFVEVMQVLAESKTNLHKEHFGACLGANPTPGIGKNFEHLRYSDELPKGNRNDFAGRCF
;
A
#
# COMPACT_ATOMS: atom_id res chain seq x y z
N MET A 1 58.63 -1.37 33.09
CA MET A 1 57.24 -0.97 32.80
C MET A 1 56.31 -1.68 33.77
N SER A 2 55.29 -1.00 34.30
CA SER A 2 54.27 -1.65 35.15
C SER A 2 53.14 -2.20 34.27
N ILE A 3 52.35 -3.13 34.81
CA ILE A 3 51.16 -3.69 34.14
C ILE A 3 50.20 -2.57 33.69
N LEU A 4 50.06 -1.53 34.51
CA LEU A 4 49.18 -0.40 34.21
C LEU A 4 49.61 0.36 32.95
N GLU A 5 50.91 0.52 32.73
CA GLU A 5 51.43 1.22 31.54
C GLU A 5 51.19 0.40 30.26
N HIS A 6 51.32 -0.93 30.32
CA HIS A 6 50.94 -1.78 29.19
C HIS A 6 49.44 -1.73 28.89
N ARG A 7 48.57 -1.70 29.91
CA ARG A 7 47.12 -1.56 29.71
C ARG A 7 46.76 -0.25 29.01
N LYS A 8 47.34 0.87 29.45
CA LYS A 8 47.13 2.18 28.79
C LYS A 8 47.62 2.17 27.34
N ALA A 9 48.73 1.49 27.05
CA ALA A 9 49.22 1.33 25.69
C ALA A 9 48.25 0.52 24.82
N ILE A 10 47.70 -0.58 25.35
CA ILE A 10 46.65 -1.37 24.69
C ILE A 10 45.42 -0.50 24.42
N ASP A 11 44.91 0.23 25.42
CA ASP A 11 43.73 1.10 25.24
C ASP A 11 43.94 2.15 24.13
N ARG A 12 45.17 2.65 23.98
CA ARG A 12 45.52 3.59 22.91
C ARG A 12 45.49 2.91 21.55
N ILE A 13 46.04 1.69 21.44
CA ILE A 13 46.01 0.90 20.21
C ILE A 13 44.57 0.55 19.84
N ASP A 14 43.74 0.15 20.81
CA ASP A 14 42.34 -0.22 20.56
C ASP A 14 41.53 0.96 20.01
N ARG A 15 41.74 2.18 20.54
CA ARG A 15 41.14 3.38 19.97
C ARG A 15 41.54 3.61 18.51
N GLN A 16 42.81 3.38 18.17
CA GLN A 16 43.27 3.50 16.79
C GLN A 16 42.69 2.39 15.90
N LEU A 17 42.59 1.17 16.41
CA LEU A 17 42.01 0.04 15.69
C LEU A 17 40.55 0.30 15.34
N VAL A 18 39.73 0.75 16.30
CA VAL A 18 38.33 1.10 16.07
C VAL A 18 38.19 2.19 15.00
N ARG A 19 39.04 3.22 15.05
CA ARG A 19 39.05 4.27 14.02
C ARG A 19 39.37 3.71 12.64
N LEU A 20 40.43 2.93 12.51
CA LEU A 20 40.87 2.35 11.24
C LEU A 20 39.85 1.35 10.67
N LEU A 21 39.21 0.55 11.52
CA LEU A 21 38.15 -0.36 11.12
C LEU A 21 36.94 0.41 10.55
N ASN A 22 36.52 1.48 11.21
CA ASN A 22 35.44 2.34 10.71
C ASN A 22 35.80 3.01 9.38
N GLU A 23 37.03 3.51 9.23
CA GLU A 23 37.55 4.04 7.95
C GLU A 23 37.49 2.98 6.84
N ARG A 24 37.97 1.76 7.11
CA ARG A 24 37.92 0.63 6.17
C ARG A 24 36.48 0.31 5.75
N VAL A 25 35.55 0.26 6.69
CA VAL A 25 34.13 -0.02 6.42
C VAL A 25 33.51 1.08 5.55
N ARG A 26 33.84 2.36 5.77
CA ARG A 26 33.37 3.46 4.92
C ARG A 26 33.80 3.28 3.46
N HIS A 27 35.08 3.03 3.22
CA HIS A 27 35.56 2.78 1.85
C HIS A 27 34.93 1.53 1.23
N ALA A 28 34.76 0.45 2.00
CA ALA A 28 34.10 -0.76 1.51
C ALA A 28 32.61 -0.54 1.14
N ARG A 29 31.94 0.43 1.79
CA ARG A 29 30.58 0.86 1.46
C ARG A 29 30.54 1.71 0.20
N GLU A 30 31.45 2.68 0.06
CA GLU A 30 31.58 3.51 -1.14
C GLU A 30 31.83 2.66 -2.38
N ILE A 31 32.77 1.70 -2.29
CA ILE A 31 33.01 0.73 -3.37
C ILE A 31 31.75 -0.07 -3.70
N GLY A 32 30.99 -0.51 -2.68
CA GLY A 32 29.73 -1.22 -2.89
C GLY A 32 28.67 -0.36 -3.60
N ALA A 33 28.57 0.91 -3.25
CA ALA A 33 27.66 1.86 -3.90
C ALA A 33 28.04 2.10 -5.36
N LEU A 34 29.32 2.29 -5.66
CA LEU A 34 29.83 2.45 -7.02
C LEU A 34 29.55 1.21 -7.86
N LYS A 35 29.86 0.01 -7.34
CA LYS A 35 29.57 -1.24 -8.05
C LYS A 35 28.08 -1.42 -8.35
N LYS A 36 27.21 -1.06 -7.41
CA LYS A 36 25.75 -1.12 -7.58
C LYS A 36 25.26 -0.16 -8.67
N GLN A 37 25.87 1.02 -8.79
CA GLN A 37 25.55 1.98 -9.85
C GLN A 37 25.98 1.48 -11.24
N HIS A 38 27.11 0.77 -11.33
CA HIS A 38 27.66 0.26 -12.58
C HIS A 38 27.17 -1.16 -12.95
N GLY A 39 26.31 -1.77 -12.13
CA GLY A 39 25.79 -3.12 -12.37
C GLY A 39 26.83 -4.23 -12.26
N GLU A 40 27.94 -3.98 -11.57
CA GLU A 40 29.02 -4.96 -11.40
C GLU A 40 28.72 -5.99 -10.29
N GLU A 41 29.35 -7.16 -10.38
CA GLU A 41 29.23 -8.21 -9.38
C GLU A 41 29.71 -7.72 -7.99
N ILE A 42 28.80 -7.84 -7.01
CA ILE A 42 29.01 -7.40 -5.64
C ILE A 42 29.95 -8.35 -4.88
N TYR A 43 29.91 -9.65 -5.20
CA TYR A 43 30.72 -10.69 -4.56
C TYR A 43 31.86 -11.15 -5.47
N ALA A 44 33.10 -11.07 -4.98
CA ALA A 44 34.30 -11.37 -5.76
C ALA A 44 35.28 -12.21 -4.91
N PRO A 45 35.17 -13.55 -4.90
CA PRO A 45 35.95 -14.42 -4.00
C PRO A 45 37.46 -14.38 -4.29
N HIS A 46 37.85 -14.15 -5.54
CA HIS A 46 39.26 -13.96 -5.92
C HIS A 46 39.88 -12.73 -5.20
N ARG A 47 39.10 -11.66 -5.03
CA ARG A 47 39.53 -10.41 -4.40
C ARG A 47 39.68 -10.58 -2.89
N GLU A 48 38.86 -11.41 -2.26
CA GLU A 48 39.02 -11.76 -0.84
C GLU A 48 40.30 -12.56 -0.60
N ARG A 49 40.59 -13.55 -1.45
CA ARG A 49 41.85 -14.32 -1.37
C ARG A 49 43.08 -13.43 -1.51
N ALA A 50 43.09 -12.55 -2.51
CA ALA A 50 44.19 -11.61 -2.73
C ALA A 50 44.40 -10.66 -1.55
N VAL A 51 43.32 -10.20 -0.89
CA VAL A 51 43.41 -9.38 0.32
C VAL A 51 44.04 -10.17 1.46
N LEU A 52 43.60 -11.41 1.70
CA LEU A 52 44.14 -12.26 2.77
C LEU A 52 45.62 -12.57 2.55
N GLU A 53 46.04 -12.91 1.33
CA GLU A 53 47.44 -13.13 0.99
C GLU A 53 48.30 -11.89 1.23
N ARG A 54 47.82 -10.72 0.81
CA ARG A 54 48.51 -9.45 1.05
C ARG A 54 48.69 -9.19 2.54
N ILE A 55 47.69 -9.49 3.36
CA ILE A 55 47.75 -9.28 4.81
C ILE A 55 48.76 -10.22 5.47
N CYS A 56 48.80 -11.50 5.07
CA CYS A 56 49.81 -12.44 5.53
C CYS A 56 51.23 -11.91 5.22
N ARG A 57 51.46 -11.38 4.01
CA ARG A 57 52.76 -10.79 3.63
C ARG A 57 53.13 -9.52 4.41
N LEU A 58 52.13 -8.77 4.89
CA LEU A 58 52.32 -7.53 5.64
C LEU A 58 52.50 -7.76 7.15
N ASN A 59 52.58 -9.01 7.62
CA ASN A 59 52.66 -9.33 9.04
C ASN A 59 54.11 -9.69 9.48
N PRO A 60 54.93 -8.70 9.91
CA PRO A 60 56.21 -8.97 10.56
C PRO A 60 56.07 -9.26 12.06
N GLY A 61 54.84 -9.33 12.59
CA GLY A 61 54.57 -9.42 14.02
C GLY A 61 54.52 -10.86 14.56
N PRO A 62 54.39 -11.01 15.88
CA PRO A 62 54.34 -12.32 16.54
C PRO A 62 53.03 -13.09 16.32
N LEU A 63 52.09 -12.55 15.55
CA LEU A 63 50.79 -13.17 15.29
C LEU A 63 50.93 -14.28 14.24
N PRO A 64 50.47 -15.51 14.52
CA PRO A 64 50.39 -16.57 13.52
C PRO A 64 49.51 -16.18 12.33
N GLU A 65 49.89 -16.59 11.12
CA GLU A 65 49.15 -16.25 9.90
C GLU A 65 47.71 -16.76 9.90
N GLU A 66 47.46 -17.93 10.48
CA GLU A 66 46.12 -18.51 10.61
C GLU A 66 45.17 -17.59 11.39
N ASN A 67 45.63 -17.12 12.55
CA ASN A 67 44.85 -16.23 13.41
C ASN A 67 44.57 -14.90 12.71
N LEU A 68 45.57 -14.35 12.01
CA LEU A 68 45.41 -13.11 11.27
C LEU A 68 44.39 -13.26 10.14
N ARG A 69 44.41 -14.41 9.44
CA ARG A 69 43.44 -14.75 8.40
C ARG A 69 42.02 -14.89 8.98
N ALA A 70 41.88 -15.51 10.15
CA ALA A 70 40.59 -15.64 10.84
C ALA A 70 40.01 -14.26 11.22
N ILE A 71 40.83 -13.40 11.84
CA ILE A 71 40.42 -12.04 12.20
C ILE A 71 39.93 -11.25 10.97
N TYR A 72 40.67 -11.31 9.87
CA TYR A 72 40.31 -10.56 8.67
C TYR A 72 39.10 -11.09 7.92
N ARG A 73 38.83 -12.40 8.02
CA ARG A 73 37.57 -12.99 7.56
C ARG A 73 36.40 -12.39 8.33
N GLU A 74 36.50 -12.28 9.65
CA GLU A 74 35.42 -11.68 10.45
C GLU A 74 35.25 -10.19 10.21
N ILE A 75 36.33 -9.43 10.06
CA ILE A 75 36.24 -8.01 9.68
C ILE A 75 35.48 -7.85 8.33
N THR A 76 35.67 -8.80 7.41
CA THR A 76 35.00 -8.78 6.11
C THR A 76 33.54 -9.26 6.20
N SER A 77 33.26 -10.28 7.03
CA SER A 77 31.93 -10.79 7.35
C SER A 77 31.04 -9.71 7.97
N VAL A 78 31.54 -8.97 8.96
CA VAL A 78 30.82 -7.87 9.61
C VAL A 78 30.34 -6.82 8.59
N ARG A 79 31.17 -6.49 7.59
CA ARG A 79 30.77 -5.59 6.52
C ARG A 79 29.59 -6.12 5.70
N ALA A 80 29.56 -7.43 5.40
CA ALA A 80 28.45 -8.05 4.69
C ALA A 80 27.16 -8.04 5.53
N GLN A 81 27.26 -8.27 6.84
CA GLN A 81 26.13 -8.21 7.77
C GLN A 81 25.55 -6.79 7.89
N ILE A 82 26.40 -5.76 7.93
CA ILE A 82 25.94 -4.36 7.96
C ILE A 82 25.09 -4.03 6.71
N GLU A 83 25.51 -4.51 5.54
CA GLU A 83 24.76 -4.29 4.30
C GLU A 83 23.41 -5.00 4.29
N SER A 84 23.34 -6.25 4.78
CA SER A 84 22.08 -7.01 4.84
C SER A 84 21.09 -6.41 5.84
N LEU A 85 21.58 -5.95 7.00
CA LEU A 85 20.75 -5.25 8.00
C LEU A 85 20.17 -3.95 7.42
N LYS A 86 20.97 -3.19 6.67
CA LYS A 86 20.49 -1.97 6.02
C LYS A 86 19.43 -2.26 4.96
N GLY A 87 19.62 -3.30 4.15
CA GLY A 87 18.61 -3.75 3.19
C GLY A 87 17.29 -4.13 3.88
N ARG A 88 17.36 -4.83 5.01
CA ARG A 88 16.18 -5.17 5.82
C ARG A 88 15.49 -3.94 6.40
N GLN A 89 16.23 -2.97 6.92
CA GLN A 89 15.65 -1.71 7.43
C GLN A 89 14.91 -0.94 6.34
N GLN A 90 15.53 -0.77 5.16
CA GLN A 90 14.91 -0.11 4.02
C GLN A 90 13.64 -0.83 3.56
N TYR A 91 13.65 -2.16 3.58
CA TYR A 91 12.46 -2.95 3.30
C TYR A 91 11.34 -2.66 4.32
N LEU A 92 11.66 -2.69 5.62
CA LEU A 92 10.69 -2.42 6.67
C LEU A 92 10.11 -1.00 6.58
N GLU A 93 10.94 0.01 6.36
CA GLU A 93 10.51 1.41 6.17
C GLU A 93 9.56 1.57 4.97
N ARG A 94 9.85 0.89 3.86
CA ARG A 94 8.96 0.89 2.69
C ARG A 94 7.61 0.24 3.00
N MET A 95 7.63 -0.87 3.74
CA MET A 95 6.40 -1.56 4.13
C MET A 95 5.55 -0.74 5.11
N THR A 96 6.16 -0.10 6.11
CA THR A 96 5.43 0.73 7.09
C THR A 96 4.87 2.02 6.49
N ALA A 97 5.60 2.64 5.55
CA ALA A 97 5.11 3.79 4.80
C ALA A 97 3.82 3.49 4.01
N MET A 98 3.68 2.26 3.52
CA MET A 98 2.47 1.81 2.82
C MET A 98 1.36 1.34 3.77
N ALA A 99 1.68 1.00 5.01
CA ALA A 99 0.72 0.48 6.00
C ALA A 99 -0.08 1.58 6.72
N THR A 100 0.35 2.85 6.65
CA THR A 100 -0.30 3.94 7.39
C THR A 100 -1.33 4.63 6.50
N ILE A 101 -2.61 4.34 6.71
CA ILE A 101 -3.70 5.08 6.07
C ILE A 101 -3.79 6.46 6.76
N ASN A 102 -3.35 7.52 6.09
CA ASN A 102 -3.57 8.89 6.55
C ASN A 102 -5.05 9.25 6.35
N LEU A 103 -5.85 9.12 7.41
CA LEU A 103 -7.27 9.50 7.39
C LEU A 103 -7.44 10.95 7.87
N GLU A 104 -7.57 11.88 6.93
CA GLU A 104 -8.00 13.24 7.22
C GLU A 104 -9.54 13.30 7.27
N ILE A 105 -10.10 13.36 8.47
CA ILE A 105 -11.55 13.58 8.64
C ILE A 105 -11.83 15.06 8.32
N ARG A 106 -12.29 15.34 7.10
CA ARG A 106 -12.86 16.64 6.76
C ARG A 106 -14.28 16.71 7.34
N PRO A 107 -14.59 17.65 8.25
CA PRO A 107 -15.96 17.80 8.74
C PRO A 107 -16.87 18.20 7.58
N LYS A 108 -17.91 17.40 7.33
CA LYS A 108 -18.94 17.70 6.32
C LYS A 108 -19.78 18.87 6.84
N GLU A 109 -19.69 20.03 6.19
CA GLU A 109 -20.48 21.21 6.54
C GLU A 109 -21.98 20.83 6.63
N ALA A 110 -22.61 21.21 7.74
CA ALA A 110 -24.01 20.88 7.99
C ALA A 110 -24.89 21.41 6.84
N PRO A 111 -25.79 20.59 6.27
CA PRO A 111 -26.66 21.06 5.20
C PRO A 111 -27.48 22.23 5.73
N ARG A 112 -27.33 23.41 5.11
CA ARG A 112 -28.19 24.55 5.39
C ARG A 112 -29.64 24.09 5.17
N ALA A 113 -30.46 24.16 6.21
CA ALA A 113 -31.87 23.82 6.12
C ALA A 113 -32.53 24.75 5.10
N VAL A 114 -32.73 24.26 3.88
CA VAL A 114 -33.59 24.93 2.90
C VAL A 114 -35.02 24.72 3.38
N VAL A 115 -35.50 25.60 4.25
CA VAL A 115 -36.91 25.62 4.64
C VAL A 115 -37.70 26.16 3.44
N THR A 116 -38.04 25.28 2.50
CA THR A 116 -39.07 25.60 1.50
C THR A 116 -40.43 25.53 2.18
N LYS A 117 -40.93 26.66 2.70
CA LYS A 117 -42.32 26.73 3.16
C LYS A 117 -43.24 26.55 1.95
N ALA A 118 -43.91 25.40 1.86
CA ALA A 118 -44.97 25.17 0.87
C ALA A 118 -46.11 26.16 1.14
N LYS A 119 -46.36 27.06 0.19
CA LYS A 119 -47.35 28.13 0.28
C LYS A 119 -48.69 27.58 -0.21
N TRP A 120 -49.59 27.23 0.72
CA TRP A 120 -50.95 26.81 0.37
C TRP A 120 -51.69 27.94 -0.35
N ASN A 121 -52.37 27.62 -1.46
CA ASN A 121 -53.18 28.57 -2.22
C ASN A 121 -54.65 28.08 -2.29
N PRO A 122 -55.59 28.76 -1.61
CA PRO A 122 -56.99 28.31 -1.48
C PRO A 122 -57.68 28.14 -2.84
N LEU A 123 -57.42 29.08 -3.75
CA LEU A 123 -58.08 29.13 -5.05
C LEU A 123 -57.75 27.90 -5.90
N VAL A 124 -56.49 27.46 -5.90
CA VAL A 124 -56.04 26.29 -6.68
C VAL A 124 -56.62 24.98 -6.13
N THR A 125 -56.86 24.91 -4.81
CA THR A 125 -57.48 23.74 -4.18
C THR A 125 -58.96 23.65 -4.54
N LEU A 126 -59.68 24.79 -4.52
CA LEU A 126 -61.09 24.87 -4.88
C LEU A 126 -61.33 24.51 -6.36
N THR A 127 -60.52 25.03 -7.28
CA THR A 127 -60.67 24.71 -8.71
C THR A 127 -60.44 23.23 -8.99
N LYS A 128 -59.48 22.60 -8.30
CA LYS A 128 -59.24 21.15 -8.42
C LYS A 128 -60.42 20.32 -7.92
N ALA A 129 -61.02 20.70 -6.80
CA ALA A 129 -62.20 20.03 -6.27
C ALA A 129 -63.42 20.17 -7.20
N LEU A 130 -63.66 21.38 -7.72
CA LEU A 130 -64.75 21.64 -8.67
C LEU A 130 -64.62 20.83 -9.96
N ARG A 131 -63.40 20.71 -10.51
CA ARG A 131 -63.16 19.92 -11.72
C ARG A 131 -63.49 18.44 -11.51
N GLY A 132 -63.04 17.86 -10.40
CA GLY A 132 -63.39 16.48 -10.04
C GLY A 132 -64.90 16.27 -9.85
N PHE A 133 -65.61 17.29 -9.35
CA PHE A 133 -67.06 17.22 -9.20
C PHE A 133 -67.80 17.23 -10.56
N VAL A 134 -67.31 18.04 -11.53
CA VAL A 134 -67.88 18.08 -12.88
C VAL A 134 -67.66 16.75 -13.61
N GLU A 135 -66.48 16.14 -13.46
CA GLU A 135 -66.19 14.81 -14.03
C GLU A 135 -67.16 13.75 -13.49
N VAL A 136 -67.44 13.76 -12.18
CA VAL A 136 -68.43 12.85 -11.57
C VAL A 136 -69.86 13.13 -12.07
N MET A 137 -70.23 14.40 -12.24
CA MET A 137 -71.55 14.77 -12.77
C MET A 137 -71.75 14.34 -14.23
N GLN A 138 -70.70 14.39 -15.06
CA GLN A 138 -70.75 13.90 -16.45
C GLN A 138 -71.00 12.38 -16.51
N VAL A 139 -70.33 11.61 -15.66
CA VAL A 139 -70.56 10.15 -15.56
C VAL A 139 -72.00 9.82 -15.16
N LEU A 140 -72.59 10.61 -14.25
CA LEU A 140 -73.98 10.42 -13.84
C LEU A 140 -74.99 10.85 -14.93
N ALA A 141 -74.68 11.88 -15.71
CA ALA A 141 -75.51 12.33 -16.82
C ALA A 141 -75.60 11.30 -17.95
N GLU A 142 -74.51 10.57 -18.22
CA GLU A 142 -74.46 9.50 -19.23
C GLU A 142 -75.20 8.22 -18.77
N SER A 143 -75.51 8.08 -17.47
CA SER A 143 -76.20 6.90 -16.94
C SER A 143 -77.72 6.87 -17.17
N LYS A 144 -78.35 7.97 -17.64
CA LYS A 144 -79.82 8.06 -17.87
C LYS A 144 -80.30 7.82 -19.31
N THR A 145 -79.43 7.55 -20.27
CA THR A 145 -79.81 7.21 -21.67
C THR A 145 -79.63 5.73 -22.04
N ASN A 146 -79.42 4.84 -21.07
CA ASN A 146 -79.24 3.41 -21.32
C ASN A 146 -80.29 2.56 -20.60
N LEU A 147 -81.54 2.66 -21.08
CA LEU A 147 -82.59 1.66 -20.86
C LEU A 147 -83.23 1.25 -22.19
N HIS A 148 -82.42 0.85 -23.19
CA HIS A 148 -82.82 -0.14 -24.19
C HIS A 148 -81.60 -0.53 -25.04
N LYS A 149 -80.92 -1.62 -24.64
CA LYS A 149 -80.37 -2.69 -25.48
C LYS A 149 -79.29 -3.44 -24.69
N GLU A 150 -79.70 -4.60 -24.18
CA GLU A 150 -78.82 -5.77 -24.14
C GLU A 150 -78.66 -6.27 -25.61
N HIS A 151 -77.68 -7.04 -26.07
CA HIS A 151 -76.75 -8.01 -25.48
C HIS A 151 -75.60 -8.26 -26.47
N PHE A 152 -74.56 -8.97 -25.99
CA PHE A 152 -73.35 -9.49 -26.65
C PHE A 152 -72.18 -8.51 -26.78
N GLY A 153 -71.03 -8.70 -26.14
CA GLY A 153 -70.50 -9.86 -25.43
C GLY A 153 -69.05 -10.08 -25.87
N ALA A 154 -68.09 -9.67 -25.02
CA ALA A 154 -66.74 -10.22 -25.00
C ALA A 154 -66.07 -9.81 -23.68
N CYS A 155 -66.13 -10.73 -22.72
CA CYS A 155 -65.27 -10.74 -21.54
C CYS A 155 -63.85 -11.17 -21.92
N LEU A 156 -62.94 -10.99 -20.95
CA LEU A 156 -61.50 -11.28 -20.92
C LEU A 156 -60.67 -10.03 -21.28
N GLY A 157 -59.91 -9.39 -20.39
CA GLY A 157 -59.55 -9.68 -19.01
C GLY A 157 -58.32 -8.84 -18.64
N ALA A 158 -58.35 -8.26 -17.44
CA ALA A 158 -57.22 -7.85 -16.60
C ALA A 158 -56.14 -6.89 -17.15
N ASN A 159 -56.17 -5.66 -16.64
CA ASN A 159 -54.96 -4.90 -16.29
C ASN A 159 -54.39 -5.46 -14.97
N PRO A 160 -53.08 -5.38 -14.72
CA PRO A 160 -52.67 -4.48 -13.64
C PRO A 160 -51.35 -3.72 -13.92
N THR A 161 -51.36 -2.41 -13.66
CA THR A 161 -50.17 -1.64 -13.24
C THR A 161 -49.70 -2.14 -11.86
N PRO A 162 -48.41 -2.05 -11.42
CA PRO A 162 -47.60 -0.82 -11.41
C PRO A 162 -46.08 -1.02 -11.61
N GLY A 163 -45.36 0.11 -11.73
CA GLY A 163 -43.94 0.13 -12.06
C GLY A 163 -42.98 -0.31 -10.95
N ILE A 164 -41.77 -0.68 -11.36
CA ILE A 164 -40.55 -0.68 -10.54
C ILE A 164 -39.42 -0.18 -11.45
N GLY A 165 -38.87 0.98 -11.12
CA GLY A 165 -37.58 1.41 -11.65
C GLY A 165 -36.48 0.50 -11.13
N LYS A 166 -35.59 0.07 -12.03
CA LYS A 166 -34.24 -0.39 -11.69
C LYS A 166 -33.27 0.12 -12.75
N ASN A 167 -32.88 1.38 -12.59
CA ASN A 167 -31.53 1.78 -12.96
C ASN A 167 -30.66 1.49 -11.72
N PHE A 168 -30.01 0.33 -11.72
CA PHE A 168 -28.87 0.08 -10.86
C PHE A 168 -27.63 0.11 -11.75
N GLU A 169 -26.84 1.15 -11.52
CA GLU A 169 -25.40 1.16 -11.35
C GLU A 169 -24.61 -0.05 -11.88
N HIS A 170 -23.67 0.14 -12.81
CA HIS A 170 -22.31 0.68 -12.61
C HIS A 170 -21.30 -0.46 -12.41
N LEU A 171 -20.29 -0.45 -13.29
CA LEU A 171 -18.93 -0.98 -13.10
C LEU A 171 -18.79 -2.47 -12.77
N ARG A 172 -18.58 -3.28 -13.81
CA ARG A 172 -17.63 -4.40 -13.66
C ARG A 172 -16.23 -3.83 -13.64
N TYR A 173 -15.64 -3.87 -12.45
CA TYR A 173 -14.24 -3.65 -12.16
C TYR A 173 -13.42 -4.76 -12.84
N SER A 174 -12.34 -4.37 -13.53
CA SER A 174 -11.41 -5.27 -14.19
C SER A 174 -10.65 -6.11 -13.16
N ASP A 175 -10.82 -7.43 -13.21
CA ASP A 175 -9.89 -8.38 -12.61
C ASP A 175 -8.62 -8.45 -13.48
N GLU A 176 -7.66 -7.56 -13.20
CA GLU A 176 -6.26 -7.76 -13.60
C GLU A 176 -5.38 -7.77 -12.34
N LEU A 177 -5.29 -8.95 -11.72
CA LEU A 177 -4.17 -9.29 -10.84
C LEU A 177 -2.95 -9.63 -11.72
N PRO A 178 -1.80 -8.97 -11.55
CA PRO A 178 -0.58 -9.37 -12.26
C PRO A 178 -0.12 -10.74 -11.75
N LYS A 179 -0.03 -11.70 -12.66
CA LYS A 179 0.56 -13.02 -12.40
C LYS A 179 2.04 -12.87 -12.04
N GLY A 180 2.33 -12.80 -10.75
CA GLY A 180 3.68 -12.95 -10.21
C GLY A 180 4.17 -14.39 -10.37
N ASN A 181 5.30 -14.54 -11.06
CA ASN A 181 5.98 -15.78 -11.36
C ASN A 181 6.35 -16.54 -10.07
N ARG A 182 5.64 -17.64 -9.79
CA ARG A 182 6.01 -18.62 -8.77
C ARG A 182 7.07 -19.54 -9.35
N ASN A 183 8.33 -19.15 -9.24
CA ASN A 183 9.51 -20.03 -9.33
C ASN A 183 10.77 -19.21 -9.06
N ASP A 184 11.06 -18.85 -7.80
CA ASP A 184 12.46 -18.53 -7.42
C ASP A 184 12.77 -18.51 -5.91
N PHE A 185 12.08 -19.31 -5.09
CA PHE A 185 12.45 -19.46 -3.66
C PHE A 185 12.47 -20.93 -3.25
N ALA A 186 13.50 -21.64 -3.71
CA ALA A 186 13.98 -22.86 -3.07
C ALA A 186 15.52 -22.82 -3.08
N GLY A 187 16.10 -22.26 -2.01
CA GLY A 187 17.55 -22.08 -1.96
C GLY A 187 18.12 -21.61 -0.62
N ARG A 188 18.17 -22.54 0.34
CA ARG A 188 19.23 -22.68 1.36
C ARG A 188 19.35 -21.60 2.45
N CYS A 189 18.76 -21.90 3.61
CA CYS A 189 19.40 -21.66 4.90
C CYS A 189 20.11 -22.94 5.33
N PHE A 190 21.45 -22.92 5.38
CA PHE A 190 22.36 -23.54 6.36
C PHE A 190 23.79 -23.29 5.87
#